data_AF-A0A6B2UKK9-F1
#
_entry.id   AF-A0A6B2UKK9-F1
#
_cell.length_a   1.000
_cell.length_b   1.000
_cell.length_c   1.000
_cell.angle_alpha   90.00
_cell.angle_beta   90.00
_cell.angle_gamma   90.00
#
_symmetry.space_group_name_H-M   'P 1'
#
loop_
_entity.id
_entity.type
_entity.pdbx_description
1 polymer ?
#
loop_
_entity_poly.entity_id
_entity_poly.type
_entity_poly.pdbx_seq_one_letter_code
_entity_poly.pdbx_strand_id
1 'polypeptide(L)'
;MPEQRVPRPNAAFRALRGPLSPGEFAARVRRAGREIGEAVSCDARYIGRVEAGEIRCPNYAYERVFLHLFPGHTLSDLGFAPRETVRGRRAARPAPPDQHPPYAPPRPGAPPPTGHRYAPDDGEPYRHDEESDVHRRAFIGSGAATAGALAAGLLGASGTAAAVPRIPAIPGQRAGEKEVAAVEDAVRQIRRLDDRHGAGRIFQHAAEVLDSTHAFLDAGTARQSTSDRLHAAAGELSISVGWLAHDSGRYAEARSHYGEALAAARLADDAGLEAHAFCNSAFLARDAGRPREAVRA
;
A
#
# COMPACT_ATOMS: atom_id res chain seq x y z
N MET A 1 0.89 28.07 -14.79
CA MET A 1 0.10 26.95 -15.36
C MET A 1 1.03 25.76 -15.54
N PRO A 2 0.93 24.69 -14.74
CA PRO A 2 1.75 23.52 -14.98
C PRO A 2 1.28 22.85 -16.27
N GLU A 3 2.19 22.67 -17.23
CA GLU A 3 1.92 21.94 -18.48
C GLU A 3 1.44 20.52 -18.15
N GLN A 4 0.16 20.23 -18.40
CA GLN A 4 -0.35 18.86 -18.42
C GLN A 4 0.37 18.10 -19.52
N ARG A 5 1.36 17.29 -19.12
CA ARG A 5 2.17 16.50 -20.04
C ARG A 5 1.30 15.41 -20.66
N VAL A 6 0.89 15.61 -21.91
CA VAL A 6 0.06 14.66 -22.67
C VAL A 6 0.68 13.25 -22.61
N PRO A 7 -0.08 12.22 -22.21
CA PRO A 7 0.41 10.84 -22.18
C PRO A 7 0.85 10.39 -23.59
N ARG A 8 2.03 9.78 -23.69
CA ARG A 8 2.50 9.17 -24.96
C ARG A 8 1.90 7.77 -25.08
N PRO A 9 1.20 7.44 -26.18
CA PRO A 9 0.63 6.10 -26.37
C PRO A 9 1.70 5.00 -26.29
N ASN A 10 1.38 3.89 -25.65
CA ASN A 10 2.23 2.71 -25.54
C ASN A 10 2.03 1.80 -26.77
N ALA A 11 2.71 2.15 -27.86
CA ALA A 11 2.67 1.38 -29.11
C ALA A 11 3.30 -0.02 -29.00
N ALA A 12 4.28 -0.20 -28.11
CA ALA A 12 4.93 -1.49 -27.88
C ALA A 12 3.93 -2.51 -27.29
N PHE A 13 3.20 -2.11 -26.25
CA PHE A 13 2.16 -2.95 -25.66
C PHE A 13 1.01 -3.22 -26.61
N ARG A 14 0.62 -2.23 -27.44
CA ARG A 14 -0.37 -2.39 -28.53
C ARG A 14 0.07 -3.48 -29.51
N ALA A 15 1.36 -3.51 -29.89
CA ALA A 15 1.90 -4.51 -30.80
C ALA A 15 1.90 -5.92 -30.16
N LEU A 16 2.23 -6.02 -28.87
CA LEU A 16 2.24 -7.28 -28.12
C LEU A 16 0.85 -7.88 -27.90
N ARG A 17 -0.19 -7.05 -27.75
CA ARG A 17 -1.58 -7.54 -27.79
C ARG A 17 -1.92 -8.16 -29.15
N GLY A 18 -1.33 -7.64 -30.22
CA GLY A 18 -1.53 -8.12 -31.58
C GLY A 18 -3.00 -8.01 -32.02
N PRO A 19 -3.56 -9.05 -32.68
CA PRO A 19 -4.90 -9.00 -33.25
C PRO A 19 -6.02 -9.16 -32.21
N LEU A 20 -5.70 -9.59 -30.98
CA LEU A 20 -6.70 -9.82 -29.94
C LEU A 20 -7.41 -8.53 -29.59
N SER A 21 -8.73 -8.53 -29.43
CA SER A 21 -9.43 -7.38 -28.85
C SER A 21 -8.90 -7.07 -27.44
N PRO A 22 -9.05 -5.82 -26.94
CA PRO A 22 -8.66 -5.48 -25.56
C PRO A 22 -9.28 -6.41 -24.51
N GLY A 23 -10.52 -6.87 -24.73
CA GLY A 23 -11.20 -7.80 -23.83
C GLY A 23 -10.60 -9.21 -23.83
N GLU A 24 -10.28 -9.76 -25.00
CA GLU A 24 -9.64 -11.08 -25.14
C GLU A 24 -8.23 -11.07 -24.55
N PHE A 25 -7.49 -9.99 -24.79
CA PHE A 25 -6.15 -9.84 -24.21
C PHE A 25 -6.20 -9.70 -22.69
N ALA A 26 -7.15 -8.92 -22.17
CA ALA A 26 -7.38 -8.85 -20.73
C ALA A 26 -7.73 -10.24 -20.14
N ALA A 27 -8.53 -11.05 -20.84
CA ALA A 27 -8.84 -12.42 -20.40
C ALA A 27 -7.57 -13.31 -20.37
N ARG A 28 -6.70 -13.18 -21.36
CA ARG A 28 -5.38 -13.85 -21.40
C ARG A 28 -4.48 -13.41 -20.24
N VAL A 29 -4.44 -12.12 -19.93
CA VAL A 29 -3.73 -11.56 -18.76
C VAL A 29 -4.27 -12.16 -17.45
N ARG A 30 -5.59 -12.20 -17.25
CA ARG A 30 -6.18 -12.81 -16.06
C ARG A 30 -5.87 -14.31 -15.94
N ARG A 31 -5.85 -15.04 -17.06
CA ARG A 31 -5.48 -16.46 -17.09
C ARG A 31 -4.02 -16.67 -16.69
N ALA A 32 -3.10 -15.92 -17.29
CA ALA A 32 -1.68 -15.95 -16.96
C ALA A 32 -1.43 -15.63 -15.48
N GLY A 33 -2.17 -14.66 -14.91
CA GLY A 33 -2.11 -14.37 -13.49
C GLY A 33 -2.43 -15.59 -12.61
N ARG A 34 -3.54 -16.29 -12.91
CA ARG A 34 -3.90 -17.50 -12.16
C ARG A 34 -2.84 -18.60 -12.23
N GLU A 35 -2.17 -18.74 -13.37
CA GLU A 35 -1.10 -19.74 -13.55
C GLU A 35 0.10 -19.49 -12.63
N ILE A 36 0.38 -18.23 -12.27
CA ILE A 36 1.49 -17.84 -11.39
C ILE A 36 1.04 -17.43 -9.98
N GLY A 37 -0.23 -17.64 -9.63
CA GLY A 37 -0.79 -17.26 -8.32
C GLY A 37 -1.04 -15.76 -8.14
N GLU A 38 -1.05 -14.99 -9.22
CA GLU A 38 -1.33 -13.54 -9.21
C GLU A 38 -2.81 -13.25 -9.52
N ALA A 39 -3.49 -12.62 -8.58
CA ALA A 39 -4.87 -12.19 -8.74
C ALA A 39 -4.93 -10.80 -9.40
N VAL A 40 -5.04 -10.75 -10.72
CA VAL A 40 -5.20 -9.49 -11.49
C VAL A 40 -6.61 -9.34 -12.06
N SER A 41 -7.20 -8.15 -11.91
CA SER A 41 -8.55 -7.76 -12.35
C SER A 41 -8.56 -7.11 -13.75
N CYS A 42 -7.65 -7.53 -14.63
CA CYS A 42 -7.44 -6.86 -15.93
C CYS A 42 -8.73 -6.83 -16.74
N ASP A 43 -9.13 -5.69 -17.30
CA ASP A 43 -10.28 -5.58 -18.21
C ASP A 43 -9.91 -4.80 -19.50
N ALA A 44 -10.85 -4.70 -20.43
CA ALA A 44 -10.63 -3.99 -21.70
C ALA A 44 -10.27 -2.50 -21.50
N ARG A 45 -10.80 -1.87 -20.44
CA ARG A 45 -10.54 -0.45 -20.13
C ARG A 45 -9.14 -0.27 -19.59
N TYR A 46 -8.67 -1.17 -18.72
CA TYR A 46 -7.31 -1.20 -18.21
C TYR A 46 -6.30 -1.33 -19.36
N ILE A 47 -6.54 -2.26 -20.30
CA ILE A 47 -5.72 -2.41 -21.50
C ILE A 47 -5.73 -1.13 -22.34
N GLY A 48 -6.90 -0.50 -22.52
CA GLY A 48 -7.00 0.78 -23.22
C GLY A 48 -6.17 1.89 -22.56
N ARG A 49 -6.18 2.00 -21.23
CA ARG A 49 -5.39 2.99 -20.48
C ARG A 49 -3.88 2.73 -20.55
N VAL A 50 -3.48 1.45 -20.55
CA VAL A 50 -2.09 1.06 -20.79
C VAL A 50 -1.66 1.49 -22.20
N GLU A 51 -2.45 1.17 -23.23
CA GLU A 51 -2.15 1.51 -24.63
C GLU A 51 -2.18 3.02 -24.88
N ALA A 52 -3.03 3.77 -24.18
CA ALA A 52 -3.07 5.24 -24.22
C ALA A 52 -1.88 5.89 -23.48
N GLY A 53 -1.11 5.11 -22.71
CA GLY A 53 0.02 5.62 -21.94
C GLY A 53 -0.35 6.32 -20.64
N GLU A 54 -1.61 6.24 -20.22
CA GLU A 54 -2.06 6.75 -18.91
C GLU A 54 -1.42 5.94 -17.77
N ILE A 55 -1.24 4.64 -17.97
CA ILE A 55 -0.56 3.76 -17.03
C ILE A 55 0.91 3.64 -17.46
N ARG A 56 1.75 4.52 -16.91
CA ARG A 56 3.18 4.57 -17.23
C ARG A 56 4.00 3.48 -16.56
N CYS A 57 3.58 3.02 -15.39
CA CYS A 57 4.20 1.93 -14.66
C CYS A 57 3.08 1.07 -14.05
N PRO A 58 2.96 -0.19 -14.46
CA PRO A 58 1.99 -1.11 -13.88
C PRO A 58 2.42 -1.43 -12.43
N ASN A 59 1.49 -1.88 -11.59
CA ASN A 59 1.88 -2.33 -10.26
C ASN A 59 2.59 -3.70 -10.34
N TYR A 60 3.19 -4.15 -9.24
CA TYR A 60 4.00 -5.37 -9.24
C TYR A 60 3.25 -6.65 -9.67
N ALA A 61 1.97 -6.77 -9.35
CA ALA A 61 1.16 -7.92 -9.79
C ALA A 61 1.06 -7.94 -11.33
N TYR A 62 0.69 -6.82 -11.95
CA TYR A 62 0.64 -6.70 -13.41
C TYR A 62 2.02 -6.84 -14.06
N GLU A 63 3.08 -6.30 -13.44
CA GLU A 63 4.46 -6.48 -13.90
C GLU A 63 4.80 -7.97 -14.01
N ARG A 64 4.59 -8.76 -12.93
CA ARG A 64 4.86 -10.20 -12.91
C ARG A 64 4.06 -10.95 -13.97
N VAL A 65 2.76 -10.62 -14.11
CA VAL A 65 1.90 -11.25 -15.12
C VAL A 65 2.36 -10.92 -16.53
N PHE A 66 2.76 -9.67 -16.82
CA PHE A 66 3.23 -9.29 -18.14
C PHE A 66 4.58 -9.93 -18.49
N LEU A 67 5.51 -9.98 -17.55
CA LEU A 67 6.80 -10.65 -17.75
C LEU A 67 6.64 -12.17 -17.92
N HIS A 68 5.66 -12.79 -17.27
CA HIS A 68 5.28 -14.18 -17.50
C HIS A 68 4.66 -14.39 -18.89
N LEU A 69 3.80 -13.47 -19.34
CA LEU A 69 3.18 -13.53 -20.68
C LEU A 69 4.18 -13.32 -21.82
N PHE A 70 5.23 -12.53 -21.59
CA PHE A 70 6.24 -12.18 -22.57
C PHE A 70 7.65 -12.49 -22.03
N PRO A 71 8.02 -13.79 -21.94
CA PRO A 71 9.34 -14.18 -21.46
C PRO A 71 10.45 -13.49 -22.27
N GLY A 72 11.51 -13.07 -21.57
CA GLY A 72 12.66 -12.38 -22.17
C GLY A 72 12.46 -10.88 -22.45
N HIS A 73 11.26 -10.33 -22.22
CA HIS A 73 11.03 -8.88 -22.29
C HIS A 73 11.22 -8.23 -20.92
N THR A 74 11.66 -6.99 -20.89
CA THR A 74 11.63 -6.11 -19.71
C THR A 74 10.40 -5.20 -19.75
N LEU A 75 10.04 -4.56 -18.63
CA LEU A 75 8.94 -3.60 -18.61
C LEU A 75 9.13 -2.44 -19.61
N SER A 76 10.38 -2.04 -19.85
CA SER A 76 10.74 -1.05 -20.87
C SER A 76 10.45 -1.53 -22.28
N ASP A 77 10.71 -2.82 -22.57
CA ASP A 77 10.39 -3.43 -23.88
C ASP A 77 8.88 -3.53 -24.10
N LEU A 78 8.11 -3.62 -23.01
CA LEU A 78 6.64 -3.54 -23.01
C LEU A 78 6.13 -2.08 -23.10
N GLY A 79 7.03 -1.09 -23.20
CA GLY A 79 6.71 0.34 -23.30
C GLY A 79 6.32 1.03 -22.00
N PHE A 80 6.61 0.42 -20.84
CA PHE A 80 6.45 1.06 -19.53
C PHE A 80 7.71 1.81 -19.12
N ALA A 81 7.54 2.88 -18.36
CA ALA A 81 8.64 3.62 -17.78
C ALA A 81 9.19 2.89 -16.54
N PRO A 82 10.52 2.90 -16.31
CA PRO A 82 11.09 2.38 -15.07
C PRO A 82 10.48 3.07 -13.86
N ARG A 83 10.18 2.32 -12.81
CA ARG A 83 9.40 2.80 -11.65
C ARG A 83 10.10 3.94 -10.92
N GLU A 84 11.43 3.95 -10.96
CA GLU A 84 12.31 5.00 -10.45
C GLU A 84 12.08 6.34 -11.16
N THR A 85 11.75 6.29 -12.46
CA THR A 85 11.48 7.48 -13.27
C THR A 85 10.08 8.04 -13.03
N VAL A 86 9.10 7.17 -12.75
CA VAL A 86 7.70 7.56 -12.48
C VAL A 86 7.52 8.13 -11.07
N ARG A 87 8.26 7.61 -10.07
CA ARG A 87 8.29 8.18 -8.71
C ARG A 87 9.01 9.53 -8.62
N GLY A 88 9.76 9.90 -9.67
CA GLY A 88 10.44 11.18 -9.78
C GLY A 88 11.69 11.29 -8.89
N ARG A 89 12.83 11.64 -9.51
CA ARG A 89 13.66 12.83 -9.27
C ARG A 89 13.68 13.51 -7.87
N ARG A 90 13.45 12.78 -6.77
CA ARG A 90 13.88 13.11 -5.40
C ARG A 90 14.99 12.18 -4.91
N ALA A 91 15.22 11.05 -5.60
CA ALA A 91 16.29 10.08 -5.27
C ALA A 91 17.64 10.38 -5.96
N ALA A 92 17.75 11.45 -6.75
CA ALA A 92 18.98 11.82 -7.43
C ALA A 92 19.53 13.15 -6.90
N ARG A 93 20.02 13.14 -5.66
CA ARG A 93 21.24 13.88 -5.35
C ARG A 93 22.31 12.81 -5.17
N PRO A 94 23.32 12.70 -6.06
CA PRO A 94 24.51 11.94 -5.70
C PRO A 94 25.06 12.57 -4.43
N ALA A 95 25.29 11.78 -3.39
CA ALA A 95 26.13 12.24 -2.29
C ALA A 95 27.48 12.67 -2.89
N PRO A 96 28.00 13.87 -2.57
CA PRO A 96 29.39 14.18 -2.90
C PRO A 96 30.28 13.14 -2.22
N PRO A 97 31.38 12.70 -2.86
CA PRO A 97 32.31 11.78 -2.23
C PRO A 97 32.89 12.39 -0.95
N ASP A 98 33.10 11.52 0.04
CA ASP A 98 33.58 11.81 1.39
C ASP A 98 34.57 12.97 1.48
N GLN A 99 34.12 14.06 2.10
CA GLN A 99 35.01 15.00 2.78
C GLN A 99 34.42 15.27 4.15
N HIS A 100 34.88 14.51 5.14
CA HIS A 100 34.72 14.86 6.54
C HIS A 100 35.49 16.17 6.81
N PRO A 101 34.85 17.28 7.20
CA PRO A 101 35.56 18.30 7.94
C PRO A 101 35.77 17.76 9.37
N PRO A 102 36.96 17.94 9.98
CA PRO A 102 37.21 17.48 11.34
C PRO A 102 36.25 18.19 12.30
N TYR A 103 35.57 17.39 13.11
CA TYR A 103 34.72 17.82 14.22
C TYR A 103 35.51 18.76 15.15
N ALA A 104 35.11 20.02 15.21
CA ALA A 104 35.55 20.96 16.24
C ALA A 104 34.50 20.97 17.36
N PRO A 105 34.89 20.76 18.63
CA PRO A 105 33.93 20.77 19.74
C PRO A 105 33.36 22.18 19.96
N PRO A 106 32.09 22.31 20.37
CA PRO A 106 31.45 23.60 20.59
C PRO A 106 32.07 24.33 21.78
N ARG A 107 32.32 25.64 21.63
CA ARG A 107 32.79 26.51 22.72
C ARG A 107 31.64 26.76 23.72
N PRO A 108 31.89 26.74 25.04
CA PRO A 108 30.88 27.09 26.03
C PRO A 108 30.58 28.59 25.99
N GLY A 109 29.31 28.98 25.87
CA GLY A 109 28.87 30.37 26.14
C GLY A 109 28.16 31.15 25.03
N ALA A 110 27.62 30.53 23.97
CA ALA A 110 26.80 31.25 22.99
C ALA A 110 25.32 31.35 23.44
N PRO A 111 24.69 32.54 23.41
CA PRO A 111 23.29 32.72 23.80
C PRO A 111 22.31 32.09 22.77
N PRO A 112 21.10 31.69 23.20
CA PRO A 112 20.13 31.06 22.31
C PRO A 112 19.59 32.09 21.28
N PRO A 113 19.37 31.68 20.01
CA PRO A 113 18.74 32.57 19.05
C PRO A 113 17.26 32.77 19.41
N THR A 114 16.93 34.03 19.68
CA THR A 114 15.59 34.55 19.94
C THR A 114 14.70 34.47 18.71
N GLY A 115 13.48 33.97 18.93
CA GLY A 115 12.23 34.13 18.18
C GLY A 115 12.28 34.72 16.77
N HIS A 116 12.09 33.85 15.77
CA HIS A 116 11.50 34.25 14.50
C HIS A 116 9.99 34.01 14.52
N ARG A 117 9.29 35.14 14.42
CA ARG A 117 7.88 35.39 14.09
C ARG A 117 7.22 34.29 13.23
N TYR A 118 6.06 33.82 13.68
CA TYR A 118 5.08 33.09 12.87
C TYR A 118 4.75 33.87 11.59
N ALA A 119 4.99 33.25 10.44
CA ALA A 119 4.23 33.47 9.22
C ALA A 119 3.26 32.29 9.07
N PRO A 120 2.02 32.51 8.60
CA PRO A 120 1.09 31.41 8.37
C PRO A 120 1.63 30.60 7.18
N ASP A 121 2.00 29.34 7.43
CA ASP A 121 2.36 28.40 6.38
C ASP A 121 1.08 28.01 5.65
N ASP A 122 1.00 28.43 4.40
CA ASP A 122 -0.02 28.12 3.42
C ASP A 122 -0.16 26.60 3.33
N GLY A 123 -1.26 26.08 3.87
CA GLY A 123 -1.59 24.67 3.87
C GLY A 123 -1.61 24.09 2.45
N GLU A 124 -0.50 23.48 2.04
CA GLU A 124 -0.49 22.52 0.97
C GLU A 124 -1.27 21.29 1.45
N PRO A 125 -2.42 20.95 0.84
CA PRO A 125 -3.12 19.73 1.18
C PRO A 125 -2.19 18.58 0.83
N TYR A 126 -1.98 17.67 1.78
CA TYR A 126 -1.40 16.37 1.53
C TYR A 126 -2.15 15.73 0.35
N ARG A 127 -1.58 15.82 -0.85
CA ARG A 127 -2.15 15.20 -2.05
C ARG A 127 -2.05 13.70 -1.86
N HIS A 128 -3.19 13.10 -1.54
CA HIS A 128 -3.39 11.67 -1.52
C HIS A 128 -3.41 11.14 -2.97
N ASP A 129 -2.24 11.10 -3.61
CA ASP A 129 -2.07 10.50 -4.95
C ASP A 129 -2.33 8.97 -4.96
N GLU A 130 -2.69 8.38 -3.82
CA GLU A 130 -3.09 6.97 -3.65
C GLU A 130 -4.52 6.68 -4.19
N GLU A 131 -5.32 7.71 -4.50
CA GLU A 131 -6.66 7.52 -5.08
C GLU A 131 -6.64 6.76 -6.43
N SER A 132 -5.53 6.74 -7.17
CA SER A 132 -5.44 5.95 -8.41
C SER A 132 -5.15 4.46 -8.20
N ASP A 133 -4.69 4.05 -7.01
CA ASP A 133 -4.38 2.65 -6.70
C ASP A 133 -5.56 1.90 -6.05
N VAL A 134 -6.50 2.61 -5.42
CA VAL A 134 -7.74 2.02 -4.85
C VAL A 134 -8.71 1.51 -5.92
N HIS A 135 -8.69 2.07 -7.14
CA HIS A 135 -9.58 1.63 -8.24
C HIS A 135 -9.16 0.31 -8.91
N ARG A 136 -8.00 -0.29 -8.55
CA ARG A 136 -7.49 -1.49 -9.24
C ARG A 136 -7.84 -2.81 -8.56
N ARG A 137 -8.15 -2.82 -7.26
CA ARG A 137 -8.39 -4.07 -6.48
C ARG A 137 -9.87 -4.36 -6.19
N ALA A 138 -10.75 -3.42 -6.49
CA ALA A 138 -12.17 -3.53 -6.21
C ALA A 138 -12.97 -4.32 -7.28
N PHE A 139 -12.51 -5.48 -7.73
CA PHE A 139 -13.33 -6.37 -8.57
C PHE A 139 -12.94 -7.85 -8.47
N ILE A 140 -13.26 -8.48 -7.33
CA ILE A 140 -13.54 -9.92 -7.29
C ILE A 140 -15.02 -10.06 -6.98
N GLY A 141 -15.81 -10.39 -8.00
CA GLY A 141 -17.23 -10.68 -7.81
C GLY A 141 -17.96 -10.96 -9.11
N SER A 142 -17.80 -12.15 -9.68
CA SER A 142 -18.88 -12.96 -10.31
C SER A 142 -18.30 -14.07 -11.20
N GLY A 143 -18.47 -15.33 -10.80
CA GLY A 143 -18.18 -16.51 -11.62
C GLY A 143 -18.42 -17.78 -10.81
N ALA A 144 -19.53 -18.46 -11.10
CA ALA A 144 -20.14 -19.52 -10.29
C ALA A 144 -19.37 -20.86 -10.25
N ALA A 145 -19.75 -21.67 -9.26
CA ALA A 145 -19.32 -23.03 -8.89
C ALA A 145 -19.04 -24.04 -10.02
N THR A 146 -18.04 -24.92 -9.82
CA THR A 146 -18.18 -26.39 -9.63
C THR A 146 -16.83 -27.13 -9.56
N ALA A 147 -16.76 -28.08 -8.61
CA ALA A 147 -16.02 -29.37 -8.58
C ALA A 147 -14.47 -29.46 -8.58
N GLY A 148 -13.96 -30.32 -7.67
CA GLY A 148 -12.80 -31.19 -7.92
C GLY A 148 -11.66 -31.12 -6.90
N ALA A 149 -11.43 -32.22 -6.18
CA ALA A 149 -10.33 -32.40 -5.21
C ALA A 149 -8.96 -32.67 -5.86
N LEU A 150 -7.92 -32.78 -4.98
CA LEU A 150 -6.52 -33.21 -5.18
C LEU A 150 -5.55 -32.04 -5.47
N ALA A 151 -4.38 -31.87 -4.86
CA ALA A 151 -3.54 -32.77 -4.07
C ALA A 151 -2.63 -31.98 -3.09
N ALA A 152 -2.17 -32.69 -2.06
CA ALA A 152 -1.15 -32.26 -1.13
C ALA A 152 0.23 -32.12 -1.81
N GLY A 153 1.07 -31.25 -1.22
CA GLY A 153 2.52 -31.34 -1.34
C GLY A 153 3.16 -30.27 -2.20
N LEU A 154 3.74 -29.26 -1.55
CA LEU A 154 5.11 -28.76 -1.77
C LEU A 154 5.39 -27.63 -0.78
N LEU A 155 5.86 -28.01 0.41
CA LEU A 155 6.60 -27.10 1.29
C LEU A 155 7.92 -26.75 0.59
N GLY A 156 7.89 -25.68 -0.21
CA GLY A 156 9.09 -25.05 -0.76
C GLY A 156 9.55 -23.92 0.15
N ALA A 157 10.31 -24.25 1.19
CA ALA A 157 11.11 -23.28 1.92
C ALA A 157 12.28 -22.86 1.02
N SER A 158 12.25 -21.64 0.50
CA SER A 158 13.42 -20.78 0.17
C SER A 158 12.95 -19.51 -0.53
N GLY A 159 12.34 -18.63 0.24
CA GLY A 159 12.36 -17.20 -0.08
C GLY A 159 12.89 -16.53 1.16
N THR A 160 13.95 -15.73 1.04
CA THR A 160 14.40 -14.84 2.13
C THR A 160 13.14 -14.17 2.68
N ALA A 161 12.72 -14.54 3.89
CA ALA A 161 11.57 -13.94 4.52
C ALA A 161 11.91 -12.45 4.60
N ALA A 162 11.30 -11.64 3.74
CA ALA A 162 11.49 -10.21 3.79
C ALA A 162 11.20 -9.81 5.22
N ALA A 163 12.18 -9.21 5.89
CA ALA A 163 12.10 -8.95 7.32
C ALA A 163 10.79 -8.20 7.59
N VAL A 164 9.83 -8.89 8.21
CA VAL A 164 8.52 -8.32 8.50
C VAL A 164 8.70 -7.48 9.77
N PRO A 165 8.19 -6.24 9.81
CA PRO A 165 8.50 -5.30 10.89
C PRO A 165 8.11 -5.88 12.23
N ARG A 166 8.99 -5.85 13.23
CA ARG A 166 8.67 -6.25 14.61
C ARG A 166 8.70 -5.02 15.49
N ILE A 167 7.65 -4.84 16.27
CA ILE A 167 7.60 -3.80 17.29
C ILE A 167 7.55 -4.52 18.64
N PRO A 168 8.68 -4.65 19.36
CA PRO A 168 8.68 -5.28 20.66
C PRO A 168 7.91 -4.40 21.65
N ALA A 169 6.72 -4.84 22.06
CA ALA A 169 6.00 -4.24 23.16
C ALA A 169 6.39 -4.94 24.47
N ILE A 170 6.83 -4.16 25.46
CA ILE A 170 7.02 -4.65 26.83
C ILE A 170 5.70 -4.38 27.59
N PRO A 171 5.09 -5.39 28.24
CA PRO A 171 3.86 -5.18 28.99
C PRO A 171 3.96 -4.02 29.99
N GLY A 172 3.03 -3.07 29.90
CA GLY A 172 2.99 -1.87 30.75
C GLY A 172 3.97 -0.74 30.36
N GLN A 173 4.75 -0.89 29.28
CA GLN A 173 5.56 0.19 28.76
C GLN A 173 4.69 1.21 28.02
N ARG A 174 4.72 2.46 28.50
CA ARG A 174 4.08 3.60 27.82
C ARG A 174 4.79 3.90 26.50
N ALA A 175 4.01 4.20 25.46
CA ALA A 175 4.58 4.62 24.18
C ALA A 175 5.11 6.05 24.23
N GLY A 176 6.30 6.23 23.66
CA GLY A 176 6.90 7.53 23.36
C GLY A 176 7.04 7.74 21.85
N GLU A 177 7.75 8.81 21.49
CA GLU A 177 7.97 9.20 20.09
C GLU A 177 8.59 8.08 19.24
N LYS A 178 9.45 7.25 19.83
CA LYS A 178 10.12 6.14 19.13
C LYS A 178 9.16 5.03 18.77
N GLU A 179 8.31 4.65 19.73
CA GLU A 179 7.31 3.60 19.53
C GLU A 179 6.27 4.03 18.50
N VAL A 180 5.80 5.28 18.56
CA VAL A 180 4.89 5.83 17.55
C VAL A 180 5.52 5.82 16.15
N ALA A 181 6.76 6.28 16.02
CA ALA A 181 7.47 6.25 14.74
C ALA A 181 7.64 4.82 14.20
N ALA A 182 7.87 3.84 15.08
CA ALA A 182 7.98 2.43 14.70
C ALA A 182 6.65 1.88 14.15
N VAL A 183 5.50 2.27 14.71
CA VAL A 183 4.18 1.88 14.19
C VAL A 183 3.94 2.51 12.82
N GLU A 184 4.22 3.81 12.66
CA GLU A 184 4.10 4.52 11.38
C GLU A 184 4.99 3.87 10.29
N ASP A 185 6.22 3.47 10.64
CA ASP A 185 7.12 2.75 9.74
C ASP A 185 6.61 1.33 9.41
N ALA A 186 6.03 0.63 10.38
CA ALA A 186 5.46 -0.69 10.17
C ALA A 186 4.31 -0.65 9.18
N VAL A 187 3.41 0.35 9.25
CA VAL A 187 2.35 0.57 8.25
C VAL A 187 2.94 0.67 6.84
N ARG A 188 3.95 1.54 6.65
CA ARG A 188 4.63 1.71 5.35
C ARG A 188 5.28 0.42 4.87
N GLN A 189 5.88 -0.35 5.77
CA GLN A 189 6.57 -1.59 5.43
C GLN A 189 5.60 -2.72 5.11
N ILE A 190 4.49 -2.84 5.84
CA ILE A 190 3.44 -3.83 5.59
C ILE A 190 2.84 -3.62 4.20
N ARG A 191 2.51 -2.38 3.82
CA ARG A 191 2.01 -2.07 2.47
C ARG A 191 3.00 -2.50 1.37
N ARG A 192 4.29 -2.20 1.56
CA ARG A 192 5.35 -2.64 0.62
C ARG A 192 5.56 -4.16 0.60
N LEU A 193 5.28 -4.84 1.70
CA LEU A 193 5.38 -6.30 1.77
C LEU A 193 4.18 -6.96 1.11
N ASP A 194 2.98 -6.41 1.28
CA ASP A 194 1.77 -6.87 0.58
C ASP A 194 1.97 -6.78 -0.93
N ASP A 195 2.43 -5.62 -1.41
CA ASP A 195 2.76 -5.39 -2.83
C ASP A 195 3.72 -6.43 -3.43
N ARG A 196 4.64 -6.95 -2.62
CA ARG A 196 5.70 -7.87 -3.07
C ARG A 196 5.35 -9.34 -2.86
N HIS A 197 4.63 -9.67 -1.81
CA HIS A 197 4.46 -11.04 -1.34
C HIS A 197 2.99 -11.48 -1.27
N GLY A 198 2.05 -10.55 -1.37
CA GLY A 198 0.63 -10.79 -1.24
C GLY A 198 0.17 -11.01 0.21
N ALA A 199 -1.12 -10.81 0.41
CA ALA A 199 -1.71 -10.66 1.74
C ALA A 199 -1.57 -11.89 2.64
N GLY A 200 -1.90 -13.07 2.12
CA GLY A 200 -1.97 -14.30 2.93
C GLY A 200 -0.66 -14.69 3.61
N ARG A 201 0.49 -14.31 3.02
CA ARG A 201 1.83 -14.63 3.56
C ARG A 201 2.24 -13.75 4.73
N ILE A 202 1.67 -12.55 4.84
CA ILE A 202 2.11 -11.54 5.81
C ILE A 202 1.03 -11.17 6.83
N PHE A 203 -0.22 -11.63 6.61
CA PHE A 203 -1.36 -11.31 7.46
C PHE A 203 -1.11 -11.58 8.96
N GLN A 204 -0.67 -12.79 9.31
CA GLN A 204 -0.45 -13.17 10.72
C GLN A 204 0.57 -12.27 11.41
N HIS A 205 1.68 -11.97 10.73
CA HIS A 205 2.70 -11.09 11.29
C HIS A 205 2.19 -9.64 11.39
N ALA A 206 1.44 -9.14 10.40
CA ALA A 206 0.84 -7.81 10.48
C ALA A 206 -0.15 -7.70 11.65
N ALA A 207 -0.91 -8.78 11.93
CA ALA A 207 -1.76 -8.86 13.11
C ALA A 207 -0.96 -8.82 14.42
N GLU A 208 0.17 -9.52 14.52
CA GLU A 208 1.06 -9.44 15.71
C GLU A 208 1.59 -8.01 15.96
N VAL A 209 1.86 -7.27 14.89
CA VAL A 209 2.26 -5.84 15.00
C VAL A 209 1.10 -4.99 15.51
N LEU A 210 -0.12 -5.27 15.07
CA LEU A 210 -1.32 -4.59 15.55
C LEU A 210 -1.60 -4.91 17.03
N ASP A 211 -1.45 -6.16 17.45
CA ASP A 211 -1.57 -6.56 18.86
C ASP A 211 -0.55 -5.83 19.74
N SER A 212 0.69 -5.72 19.27
CA SER A 212 1.75 -4.94 19.95
C SER A 212 1.40 -3.45 20.02
N THR A 213 0.73 -2.92 19.00
CA THR A 213 0.27 -1.52 18.96
C THR A 213 -0.89 -1.29 19.95
N HIS A 214 -1.82 -2.24 20.07
CA HIS A 214 -2.88 -2.20 21.08
C HIS A 214 -2.29 -2.19 22.50
N ALA A 215 -1.26 -3.01 22.77
CA ALA A 215 -0.58 -2.99 24.06
C ALA A 215 -0.01 -1.60 24.42
N PHE A 216 0.46 -0.82 23.44
CA PHE A 216 0.90 0.56 23.66
C PHE A 216 -0.27 1.53 23.90
N LEU A 217 -1.38 1.36 23.21
CA LEU A 217 -2.59 2.15 23.45
C LEU A 217 -3.13 1.92 24.86
N ASP A 218 -3.17 0.66 25.32
CA ASP A 218 -3.61 0.28 26.65
C ASP A 218 -2.69 0.81 27.76
N ALA A 219 -1.37 0.78 27.53
CA ALA A 219 -0.40 1.38 28.45
C ALA A 219 -0.45 2.92 28.47
N GLY A 220 -0.96 3.52 27.39
CA GLY A 220 -1.10 4.96 27.19
C GLY A 220 0.22 5.69 26.91
N THR A 221 0.14 6.99 26.71
CA THR A 221 1.27 7.87 26.37
C THR A 221 1.42 9.00 27.38
N ALA A 222 2.60 9.61 27.46
CA ALA A 222 2.87 10.71 28.40
C ALA A 222 2.33 12.07 27.93
N ARG A 223 2.11 12.26 26.63
CA ARG A 223 1.71 13.52 26.01
C ARG A 223 0.52 13.29 25.08
N GLN A 224 -0.45 14.20 25.10
CA GLN A 224 -1.62 14.12 24.23
C GLN A 224 -1.23 14.01 22.75
N SER A 225 -0.29 14.84 22.29
CA SER A 225 0.19 14.82 20.90
C SER A 225 0.76 13.47 20.46
N THR A 226 1.39 12.73 21.38
CA THR A 226 1.92 11.39 21.10
C THR A 226 0.77 10.37 21.08
N SER A 227 -0.24 10.55 21.95
CA SER A 227 -1.47 9.75 21.95
C SER A 227 -2.24 9.87 20.64
N ASP A 228 -2.46 11.10 20.17
CA ASP A 228 -3.23 11.37 18.94
C ASP A 228 -2.56 10.73 17.73
N ARG A 229 -1.23 10.88 17.62
CA ARG A 229 -0.44 10.22 16.58
C ARG A 229 -0.46 8.69 16.69
N LEU A 230 -0.43 8.14 17.91
CA LEU A 230 -0.51 6.69 18.11
C LEU A 230 -1.88 6.16 17.67
N HIS A 231 -2.97 6.86 17.99
CA HIS A 231 -4.32 6.49 17.54
C HIS A 231 -4.44 6.55 16.01
N ALA A 232 -3.95 7.62 15.38
CA ALA A 232 -3.93 7.73 13.92
C ALA A 232 -3.12 6.58 13.27
N ALA A 233 -1.90 6.33 13.77
CA ALA A 233 -1.05 5.25 13.26
C ALA A 233 -1.66 3.85 13.48
N ALA A 234 -2.33 3.64 14.62
CA ALA A 234 -3.05 2.40 14.90
C ALA A 234 -4.23 2.21 13.93
N GLY A 235 -5.01 3.25 13.65
CA GLY A 235 -6.10 3.15 12.67
C GLY A 235 -5.60 2.85 11.26
N GLU A 236 -4.51 3.48 10.81
CA GLU A 236 -3.86 3.17 9.53
C GLU A 236 -3.32 1.73 9.47
N LEU A 237 -2.82 1.22 10.59
CA LEU A 237 -2.39 -0.16 10.74
C LEU A 237 -3.58 -1.12 10.68
N SER A 238 -4.69 -0.81 11.37
CA SER A 238 -5.93 -1.58 11.31
C SER A 238 -6.52 -1.62 9.90
N ILE A 239 -6.49 -0.52 9.13
CA ILE A 239 -6.86 -0.57 7.70
C ILE A 239 -5.94 -1.53 6.95
N SER A 240 -4.64 -1.44 7.17
CA SER A 240 -3.66 -2.30 6.49
C SER A 240 -3.88 -3.77 6.82
N VAL A 241 -4.07 -4.14 8.09
CA VAL A 241 -4.37 -5.53 8.51
C VAL A 241 -5.73 -5.98 8.00
N GLY A 242 -6.75 -5.11 8.05
CA GLY A 242 -8.07 -5.38 7.49
C GLY A 242 -8.03 -5.65 5.99
N TRP A 243 -7.22 -4.91 5.24
CA TRP A 243 -6.96 -5.16 3.83
C TRP A 243 -6.36 -6.54 3.58
N LEU A 244 -5.35 -6.92 4.38
CA LEU A 244 -4.72 -8.23 4.25
C LEU A 244 -5.70 -9.38 4.57
N ALA A 245 -6.54 -9.20 5.58
CA ALA A 245 -7.62 -10.13 5.90
C ALA A 245 -8.62 -10.24 4.74
N HIS A 246 -9.02 -9.10 4.18
CA HIS A 246 -9.97 -9.01 3.07
C HIS A 246 -9.45 -9.77 1.83
N ASP A 247 -8.23 -9.47 1.38
CA ASP A 247 -7.58 -10.14 0.24
C ASP A 247 -7.36 -11.65 0.49
N SER A 248 -7.28 -12.06 1.76
CA SER A 248 -7.16 -13.47 2.15
C SER A 248 -8.51 -14.19 2.31
N GLY A 249 -9.64 -13.54 1.98
CA GLY A 249 -10.99 -14.11 2.11
C GLY A 249 -11.55 -14.15 3.54
N ARG A 250 -10.89 -13.50 4.51
CA ARG A 250 -11.27 -13.47 5.93
C ARG A 250 -12.18 -12.28 6.21
N TYR A 251 -13.39 -12.30 5.64
CA TYR A 251 -14.29 -11.13 5.67
C TYR A 251 -14.83 -10.77 7.07
N ALA A 252 -14.83 -11.69 8.02
CA ALA A 252 -15.20 -11.39 9.41
C ALA A 252 -14.10 -10.58 10.11
N GLU A 253 -12.85 -11.05 10.01
CA GLU A 253 -11.65 -10.38 10.55
C GLU A 253 -11.47 -8.99 9.91
N ALA A 254 -11.58 -8.88 8.58
CA ALA A 254 -11.50 -7.61 7.86
C ALA A 254 -12.51 -6.57 8.39
N ARG A 255 -13.75 -7.00 8.67
CA ARG A 255 -14.79 -6.10 9.22
C ARG A 255 -14.45 -5.60 10.62
N SER A 256 -13.88 -6.45 11.47
CA SER A 256 -13.43 -6.05 12.81
C SER A 256 -12.40 -4.94 12.69
N HIS A 257 -11.36 -5.17 11.88
CA HIS A 257 -10.27 -4.21 11.72
C HIS A 257 -10.70 -2.89 11.08
N TYR A 258 -11.63 -2.89 10.12
CA TYR A 258 -12.18 -1.63 9.60
C TYR A 258 -13.04 -0.90 10.63
N GLY A 259 -13.72 -1.62 11.53
CA GLY A 259 -14.42 -1.03 12.67
C GLY A 259 -13.46 -0.40 13.69
N GLU A 260 -12.34 -1.08 13.98
CA GLU A 260 -11.26 -0.56 14.83
C GLU A 260 -10.64 0.71 14.22
N ALA A 261 -10.36 0.69 12.91
CA ALA A 261 -9.84 1.86 12.19
C ALA A 261 -10.79 3.05 12.28
N LEU A 262 -12.10 2.83 12.11
CA LEU A 262 -13.11 3.88 12.24
C LEU A 262 -13.17 4.45 13.66
N ALA A 263 -13.07 3.60 14.68
CA ALA A 263 -13.03 4.04 16.07
C ALA A 263 -11.77 4.88 16.35
N ALA A 264 -10.61 4.42 15.89
CA ALA A 264 -9.34 5.13 16.03
C ALA A 264 -9.35 6.49 15.32
N ALA A 265 -9.89 6.56 14.09
CA ALA A 265 -10.05 7.80 13.33
C ALA A 265 -10.87 8.84 14.10
N ARG A 266 -12.00 8.42 14.69
CA ARG A 266 -12.87 9.31 15.48
C ARG A 266 -12.23 9.77 16.78
N LEU A 267 -11.45 8.91 17.44
CA LEU A 267 -10.69 9.30 18.63
C LEU A 267 -9.59 10.31 18.30
N ALA A 268 -9.00 10.22 17.11
CA ALA A 268 -7.96 11.12 16.63
C ALA A 268 -8.50 12.36 15.90
N ASP A 269 -9.83 12.48 15.71
CA ASP A 269 -10.47 13.52 14.89
C ASP A 269 -9.90 13.60 13.45
N ASP A 270 -9.59 12.44 12.86
CA ASP A 270 -9.00 12.32 11.52
C ASP A 270 -10.06 11.93 10.48
N ALA A 271 -10.61 12.95 9.82
CA ALA A 271 -11.63 12.78 8.78
C ALA A 271 -11.11 12.02 7.55
N GLY A 272 -9.81 12.10 7.24
CA GLY A 272 -9.21 11.39 6.11
C GLY A 272 -9.16 9.89 6.38
N LEU A 273 -8.72 9.52 7.57
CA LEU A 273 -8.69 8.14 8.03
C LEU A 273 -10.10 7.55 8.19
N GLU A 274 -11.06 8.34 8.67
CA GLU A 274 -12.46 7.94 8.76
C GLU A 274 -13.04 7.61 7.38
N ALA A 275 -12.83 8.49 6.38
CA ALA A 275 -13.23 8.23 5.01
C ALA A 275 -12.56 6.97 4.44
N HIS A 276 -11.27 6.76 4.73
CA HIS A 276 -10.54 5.58 4.28
C HIS A 276 -11.12 4.28 4.87
N ALA A 277 -11.48 4.28 6.15
CA ALA A 277 -12.14 3.14 6.81
C ALA A 277 -13.52 2.84 6.21
N PHE A 278 -14.30 3.87 5.87
CA PHE A 278 -15.58 3.71 5.18
C PHE A 278 -15.45 3.13 3.77
N CYS A 279 -14.52 3.65 2.96
CA CYS A 279 -14.26 3.11 1.62
C CYS A 279 -13.93 1.61 1.66
N ASN A 280 -13.07 1.20 2.59
CA ASN A 280 -12.70 -0.20 2.77
C ASN A 280 -13.87 -1.06 3.25
N SER A 281 -14.70 -0.54 4.16
CA SER A 281 -15.92 -1.20 4.61
C SER A 281 -16.93 -1.39 3.47
N ALA A 282 -17.07 -0.40 2.59
CA ALA A 282 -17.92 -0.47 1.41
C ALA A 282 -17.43 -1.55 0.42
N PHE A 283 -16.12 -1.63 0.18
CA PHE A 283 -15.53 -2.69 -0.64
C PHE A 283 -15.80 -4.08 -0.06
N LEU A 284 -15.57 -4.26 1.23
CA LEU A 284 -15.84 -5.51 1.92
C LEU A 284 -17.32 -5.91 1.85
N ALA A 285 -18.24 -4.95 2.03
CA ALA A 285 -19.66 -5.22 1.95
C ALA A 285 -20.08 -5.65 0.53
N ARG A 286 -19.52 -5.01 -0.51
CA ARG A 286 -19.75 -5.42 -1.89
C ARG A 286 -19.23 -6.84 -2.15
N ASP A 287 -18.00 -7.12 -1.77
CA ASP A 287 -17.34 -8.41 -2.06
C ASP A 287 -17.92 -9.57 -1.24
N ALA A 288 -18.51 -9.26 -0.07
CA ALA A 288 -19.31 -10.19 0.73
C ALA A 288 -20.76 -10.36 0.22
N GLY A 289 -21.15 -9.75 -0.91
CA GLY A 289 -22.50 -9.87 -1.47
C GLY A 289 -23.59 -9.11 -0.69
N ARG A 290 -23.22 -8.05 0.04
CA ARG A 290 -24.11 -7.21 0.87
C ARG A 290 -24.25 -5.80 0.27
N PRO A 291 -24.84 -5.63 -0.92
CA PRO A 291 -24.84 -4.36 -1.66
C PRO A 291 -25.54 -3.21 -0.93
N ARG A 292 -26.56 -3.50 -0.11
CA ARG A 292 -27.26 -2.46 0.68
C ARG A 292 -26.38 -1.85 1.76
N GLU A 293 -25.43 -2.60 2.28
CA GLU A 293 -24.49 -2.10 3.28
C GLU A 293 -23.34 -1.34 2.62
N ALA A 294 -22.92 -1.78 1.42
CA ALA A 294 -21.91 -1.06 0.65
C ALA A 294 -22.31 0.38 0.30
N VAL A 295 -23.61 0.66 0.16
CA VAL A 295 -24.16 2.00 -0.10
C VAL A 295 -24.32 2.84 1.19
N ARG A 296 -24.34 2.19 2.36
CA ARG A 296 -24.55 2.85 3.66
C ARG A 296 -23.26 3.17 4.41
N ALA A 297 -22.19 2.45 4.10
CA ALA A 297 -20.83 2.76 4.53
C ALA A 297 -20.35 4.03 3.81
#